data_AF-A0A7Y9E7D2-F1
#
_entry.id   AF-A0A7Y9E7D2-F1
#
_cell.length_a   1.000
_cell.length_b   1.000
_cell.length_c   1.000
_cell.angle_alpha   90.00
_cell.angle_beta   90.00
_cell.angle_gamma   90.00
#
_symmetry.space_group_name_H-M   'P 1'
#
loop_
_entity.id
_entity.type
_entity.pdbx_description
1 polymer ?
#
loop_
_entity_poly.entity_id
_entity_poly.type
_entity_poly.pdbx_seq_one_letter_code
_entity_poly.pdbx_strand_id
1 'polypeptide(L)' 'MLKTHPFRVLSVVAVVAVGLLFLSAPGAHATSGAWYYISAFGWFGFLIMALVFAVLAVAAAVMALGRNRSSRA' A
#
# COMPACT_ATOMS: atom_id res chain seq x y z
N MET A 1 -12.44 7.28 -8.96
CA MET A 1 -11.19 8.02 -8.68
C MET A 1 -9.94 7.39 -9.29
N LEU A 2 -9.78 6.06 -9.23
CA LEU A 2 -8.60 5.36 -9.80
C LEU A 2 -8.43 5.55 -11.32
N LYS A 3 -9.54 5.66 -12.08
CA LYS A 3 -9.52 5.90 -13.54
C LYS A 3 -9.05 7.31 -13.92
N THR A 4 -9.14 8.28 -13.02
CA THR A 4 -8.87 9.71 -13.29
C THR A 4 -7.46 10.12 -12.87
N HIS A 5 -6.97 9.64 -11.72
CA HIS A 5 -5.63 9.94 -11.21
C HIS A 5 -4.96 8.69 -10.58
N PRO A 6 -4.63 7.66 -11.38
CA PRO A 6 -4.11 6.38 -10.88
C PRO A 6 -2.82 6.55 -10.08
N PHE A 7 -1.90 7.40 -10.55
CA PHE A 7 -0.65 7.69 -9.87
C PHE A 7 -0.85 8.35 -8.51
N ARG A 8 -1.80 9.28 -8.38
CA ARG A 8 -2.06 9.99 -7.12
C ARG A 8 -2.58 9.04 -6.03
N VAL A 9 -3.42 8.07 -6.41
CA VAL A 9 -3.92 7.05 -5.48
C VAL A 9 -2.80 6.11 -5.05
N LEU A 10 -1.98 5.63 -6.00
CA LEU A 10 -0.81 4.80 -5.68
C LEU A 10 0.17 5.52 -4.73
N SER A 11 0.46 6.80 -4.97
CA SER A 11 1.33 7.59 -4.10
C SER A 11 0.79 7.73 -2.68
N VAL A 12 -0.51 8.03 -2.52
CA VAL A 12 -1.13 8.15 -1.19
C VAL A 12 -1.09 6.81 -0.46
N VAL A 13 -1.45 5.71 -1.13
CA VAL A 13 -1.41 4.37 -0.53
C VAL A 13 0.03 4.00 -0.11
N ALA A 14 1.02 4.31 -0.95
CA ALA A 14 2.43 4.07 -0.62
C ALA A 14 2.88 4.87 0.62
N VAL A 15 2.52 6.15 0.71
CA VAL A 15 2.87 6.99 1.88
C VAL A 15 2.22 6.46 3.15
N VAL A 16 0.95 6.05 3.10
CA VAL A 16 0.26 5.47 4.27
C VAL A 16 0.88 4.13 4.67
N ALA A 17 1.23 3.28 3.71
CA ALA A 17 1.91 2.01 3.99
C ALA A 17 3.25 2.26 4.69
N VAL A 18 4.06 3.20 4.19
CA VAL A 18 5.34 3.58 4.83
C VAL A 18 5.12 4.11 6.26
N GLY A 19 4.10 4.95 6.47
CA GLY A 19 3.76 5.44 7.81
C GLY A 19 3.39 4.31 8.79
N LEU A 20 2.63 3.32 8.33
CA LEU A 20 2.26 2.15 9.14
C LEU A 20 3.47 1.26 9.46
N LEU A 21 4.42 1.14 8.53
CA LEU A 21 5.68 0.44 8.75
C LEU A 21 6.52 1.15 9.84
N PHE A 22 6.64 2.47 9.77
CA PHE A 22 7.33 3.25 10.81
C PHE A 22 6.65 3.15 12.16
N LEU A 23 5.31 3.13 12.20
CA LEU A 23 4.55 2.93 13.43
C LEU A 23 4.77 1.52 14.04
N SER A 24 5.10 0.54 13.21
CA SER A 24 5.40 -0.82 13.65
C SER A 24 6.80 -0.97 14.28
N ALA A 25 7.79 -0.19 13.82
CA ALA A 25 9.17 -0.27 14.29
C ALA A 25 9.38 -0.17 15.83
N PRO A 26 8.79 0.79 16.57
CA PRO A 26 9.12 1.03 17.98
C PRO A 26 8.72 -0.11 18.94
N GLY A 27 7.82 -1.01 18.56
CA GLY A 27 7.43 -2.16 19.39
C GLY A 27 7.89 -3.50 18.82
N ALA A 28 8.83 -3.53 17.88
CA ALA A 28 9.29 -4.77 17.24
C ALA A 28 9.96 -5.76 18.22
N HIS A 29 10.52 -5.26 19.32
CA HIS A 29 11.14 -6.07 20.37
C HIS A 29 10.29 -6.20 21.64
N ALA A 30 9.11 -5.58 21.67
CA ALA A 30 8.21 -5.68 22.81
C ALA A 30 7.47 -7.01 22.76
N THR A 31 7.58 -7.84 23.80
CA THR A 31 6.87 -9.11 23.92
C THR A 31 5.56 -8.99 24.70
N SER A 32 5.36 -7.88 25.41
CA SER A 32 4.12 -7.54 26.12
C SER A 32 3.99 -6.02 26.34
N GLY A 33 2.78 -5.55 26.66
CA GLY A 33 2.49 -4.13 26.97
C GLY A 33 1.89 -3.33 25.81
N ALA A 34 1.53 -2.06 26.08
CA ALA A 34 0.83 -1.20 25.12
C ALA A 34 1.59 -1.01 23.80
N TRP A 35 2.92 -0.92 23.87
CA TRP A 35 3.80 -0.77 22.70
C TRP A 35 3.78 -1.99 21.76
N TYR A 36 3.58 -3.21 22.28
CA TYR A 36 3.40 -4.40 21.46
C TYR A 36 2.12 -4.31 20.61
N TYR A 37 1.00 -3.90 21.21
CA TYR A 37 -0.26 -3.75 20.48
C TYR A 37 -0.22 -2.64 19.42
N ILE A 38 0.42 -1.51 19.73
CA ILE A 38 0.62 -0.41 18.77
C ILE A 38 1.47 -0.87 17.59
N SER A 39 2.57 -1.58 17.86
CA SER A 39 3.44 -2.14 16.84
C SER A 39 2.75 -3.20 15.97
N ALA A 40 1.98 -4.09 16.60
CA ALA A 40 1.18 -5.09 15.90
C ALA A 40 0.15 -4.43 14.99
N PHE A 41 -0.54 -3.38 15.46
CA PHE A 41 -1.49 -2.64 14.64
C PHE A 41 -0.82 -1.96 13.44
N GLY A 42 0.35 -1.35 13.64
CA GLY A 42 1.18 -0.82 12.55
C GLY A 42 1.57 -1.90 11.54
N TRP A 43 1.98 -3.08 12.02
CA TRP A 43 2.38 -4.21 11.17
C TRP A 43 1.22 -4.75 10.32
N PHE A 44 0.09 -5.08 10.95
CA PHE A 44 -1.10 -5.57 10.25
C PHE A 44 -1.65 -4.52 9.27
N GLY A 45 -1.67 -3.24 9.68
CA GLY A 45 -2.05 -2.14 8.81
C GLY A 45 -1.13 -2.02 7.59
N PHE A 46 0.19 -2.14 7.78
CA PHE A 46 1.16 -2.14 6.69
C PHE A 46 0.91 -3.28 5.72
N LEU A 47 0.71 -4.51 6.21
CA LEU A 47 0.44 -5.67 5.35
C LEU A 47 -0.82 -5.49 4.50
N ILE A 48 -1.89 -4.98 5.10
CA ILE A 48 -3.14 -4.69 4.38
C ILE A 48 -2.90 -3.61 3.31
N MET A 49 -2.22 -2.52 3.66
CA MET A 49 -1.95 -1.45 2.69
C MET A 49 -0.98 -1.85 1.59
N ALA A 50 0.02 -2.68 1.90
CA ALA A 50 0.92 -3.27 0.92
C ALA A 50 0.17 -4.18 -0.07
N LEU A 51 -0.79 -4.98 0.42
CA LEU A 51 -1.64 -5.80 -0.43
C LEU A 51 -2.52 -4.92 -1.35
N VAL A 52 -3.18 -3.90 -0.79
CA VAL A 52 -3.98 -2.95 -1.57
C VAL A 52 -3.11 -2.26 -2.63
N PHE A 53 -1.91 -1.81 -2.26
CA PHE A 53 -0.96 -1.21 -3.19
C PHE A 53 -0.62 -2.17 -4.34
N ALA A 54 -0.30 -3.43 -4.04
CA ALA A 54 0.00 -4.44 -5.04
C ALA A 54 -1.16 -4.67 -6.00
N VAL A 55 -2.38 -4.81 -5.50
CA VAL A 55 -3.59 -4.97 -6.34
C VAL A 55 -3.81 -3.76 -7.25
N LEU A 56 -3.68 -2.54 -6.71
CA LEU A 56 -3.82 -1.32 -7.49
C LEU A 56 -2.72 -1.17 -8.55
N ALA A 57 -1.48 -1.56 -8.22
CA ALA A 57 -0.36 -1.53 -9.15
C ALA A 57 -0.57 -2.51 -10.31
N VAL A 58 -1.04 -3.73 -10.03
CA VAL A 58 -1.38 -4.73 -11.05
C VAL A 58 -2.53 -4.22 -11.92
N ALA A 59 -3.60 -3.69 -11.33
CA ALA A 59 -4.73 -3.13 -12.07
C ALA A 59 -4.29 -1.98 -12.99
N ALA A 60 -3.42 -1.08 -12.50
CA ALA A 60 -2.86 0.01 -13.29
C ALA A 60 -1.98 -0.51 -14.44
N ALA A 61 -1.15 -1.53 -14.20
CA ALA A 61 -0.33 -2.16 -15.22
C ALA A 61 -1.17 -2.82 -16.33
N VAL A 62 -2.23 -3.55 -15.97
CA VAL A 62 -3.17 -4.17 -16.92
C VAL A 62 -3.88 -3.10 -17.75
N MET A 63 -4.36 -2.02 -17.12
CA MET A 63 -5.00 -0.90 -17.83
C MET A 63 -4.02 -0.19 -18.79
N ALA A 64 -2.76 -0.01 -18.39
CA ALA A 64 -1.74 0.57 -19.26
C ALA A 64 -1.43 -0.32 -20.47
N LEU A 65 -1.36 -1.64 -20.27
CA LEU A 65 -1.13 -2.60 -21.35
C LEU A 65 -2.29 -2.63 -22.35
N GLY A 66 -3.53 -2.61 -21.86
CA GLY A 66 -4.73 -2.56 -22.71
C GLY A 66 -4.78 -1.29 -23.56
N ARG A 67 -4.44 -0.14 -22.97
CA ARG A 67 -4.41 1.14 -23.69
C ARG A 67 -3.35 1.15 -24.80
N ASN A 68 -2.15 0.63 -24.53
CA ASN A 68 -1.08 0.53 -25.54
C ASN A 68 -1.43 -0.41 -26.70
N ARG A 69 -2.30 -1.41 -26.47
CA ARG A 69 -2.75 -2.33 -27.52
C ARG A 69 -3.78 -1.67 -28.45
N SER A 70 -4.71 -0.89 -27.91
CA SER A 70 -5.67 -0.11 -28.71
C SER A 70 -5.03 1.00 -29.53
N SER A 71 -3.88 1.55 -29.11
CA SER A 71 -3.16 2.58 -29.89
C SER A 71 -2.31 2.03 -31.04
N ARG A 72 -2.16 0.70 -31.15
CA ARG A 72 -1.38 0.02 -32.20
C ARG A 72 -2.25 -0.77 -33.20
N ALA A 73 -3.57 -0.79 -33.01
CA ALA A 73 -4.54 -1.35 -33.93
C ALA A 73 -5.22 -0.23 -34.71
#